data_AF-A0A1M7FKL1-F1
#
_entry.id   AF-A0A1M7FKL1-F1
#
_cell.length_a   1.000
_cell.length_b   1.000
_cell.length_c   1.000
_cell.angle_alpha   90.00
_cell.angle_beta   90.00
_cell.angle_gamma   90.00
#
_symmetry.space_group_name_H-M   'P 1'
#
loop_
_entity.id
_entity.type
_entity.pdbx_description
1 polymer ?
#
loop_
_entity_poly.entity_id
_entity_poly.type
_entity_poly.pdbx_seq_one_letter_code
_entity_poly.pdbx_strand_id
1 'polypeptide(L)'
;MTCDDARLLVHAYLDNELDAAQSATMIKHLRDCTACAASYDVYGRLRKALAQPGLYRRAPDALRERWSPAQPAASAAPASPRRRRAPLAYAMAAGFAGALLLTSPAWIAGLRQDGGGGNPVVAEAISSHIRSLQAQHLMDVVSTDQHTVKPWFEGKLDFSPRVKDLTGEGFPLIGGRLDAIAGRSVAALIYKRHLHVINLYQWPADASATASSEEQRHGYTVIRWATEGMHYVAVSDVSAGDLKQFVLAFQNDAGTPTARSPP
;
A
#
# COMPACT_ATOMS: atom_id res chain seq x y z
N MET A 1 -22.56 -8.26 17.10
CA MET A 1 -21.99 -7.23 16.22
C MET A 1 -22.72 -5.92 16.45
N THR A 2 -22.04 -4.81 16.20
CA THR A 2 -22.65 -3.48 16.19
C THR A 2 -23.27 -3.19 14.83
N CYS A 3 -24.09 -2.12 14.73
CA CYS A 3 -24.64 -1.70 13.45
C CYS A 3 -23.56 -1.22 12.47
N ASP A 4 -22.45 -0.67 12.97
CA ASP A 4 -21.35 -0.21 12.13
C ASP A 4 -20.58 -1.40 11.55
N ASP A 5 -20.33 -2.44 12.34
CA ASP A 5 -19.79 -3.72 11.84
C ASP A 5 -20.71 -4.30 10.76
N ALA A 6 -22.03 -4.30 11.02
CA ALA A 6 -23.02 -4.83 10.08
C ALA A 6 -22.99 -4.09 8.74
N ARG A 7 -22.86 -2.76 8.77
CA ARG A 7 -22.76 -1.92 7.56
C ARG A 7 -21.51 -2.21 6.75
N LEU A 8 -20.38 -2.48 7.40
CA LEU A 8 -19.14 -2.85 6.71
C LEU A 8 -19.22 -4.24 6.07
N LEU A 9 -19.88 -5.19 6.73
CA LEU A 9 -19.90 -6.60 6.32
C LEU A 9 -21.09 -6.99 5.42
N VAL A 10 -22.09 -6.13 5.24
CA VAL A 10 -23.33 -6.48 4.50
C VAL A 10 -23.08 -6.88 3.05
N HIS A 11 -22.10 -6.25 2.38
CA HIS A 11 -21.75 -6.58 0.99
C HIS A 11 -21.06 -7.94 0.89
N ALA A 12 -20.08 -8.20 1.75
CA ALA A 12 -19.42 -9.51 1.82
C ALA A 12 -20.42 -10.62 2.18
N TYR A 13 -21.41 -10.33 3.02
CA TYR A 13 -22.49 -11.28 3.31
C TYR A 13 -23.35 -11.58 2.08
N LEU A 14 -23.73 -10.54 1.32
CA LEU A 14 -24.49 -10.70 0.08
C LEU A 14 -23.73 -11.55 -0.96
N ASP A 15 -22.41 -11.41 -1.02
CA ASP A 15 -21.57 -12.13 -1.98
C ASP A 15 -21.15 -13.54 -1.50
N ASN A 16 -21.60 -13.98 -0.32
CA ASN A 16 -21.24 -15.24 0.34
C ASN A 16 -19.75 -15.35 0.68
N GLU A 17 -19.09 -14.23 0.97
CA GLU A 17 -17.66 -14.15 1.28
C GLU A 17 -17.37 -14.11 2.80
N LEU A 18 -18.41 -14.13 3.65
CA LEU A 18 -18.24 -14.23 5.11
C LEU A 18 -18.04 -15.69 5.53
N ASP A 19 -17.18 -15.90 6.53
CA ASP A 19 -17.06 -17.20 7.17
C ASP A 19 -18.37 -17.61 7.89
N ALA A 20 -18.44 -18.88 8.30
CA ALA A 20 -19.65 -19.43 8.92
C ALA A 20 -20.02 -18.73 10.25
N ALA A 21 -19.04 -18.32 11.05
CA ALA A 21 -19.27 -17.67 12.34
C ALA A 21 -19.76 -16.23 12.18
N GLN A 22 -19.16 -15.49 11.26
CA GLN A 22 -19.57 -14.14 10.88
C GLN A 22 -20.96 -14.14 10.23
N SER A 23 -21.23 -15.11 9.36
CA SER A 23 -22.55 -15.29 8.74
C SER A 23 -23.64 -15.57 9.78
N ALA A 24 -23.37 -16.46 10.75
CA ALA A 24 -24.32 -16.74 11.83
C ALA A 24 -24.59 -15.49 12.69
N THR A 25 -23.55 -14.71 12.97
CA THR A 25 -23.67 -13.45 13.70
C THR A 25 -24.51 -12.43 12.91
N MET A 26 -24.30 -12.32 11.59
CA MET A 26 -25.06 -11.43 10.69
C MET A 26 -26.53 -11.80 10.64
N ILE A 27 -26.85 -13.08 10.48
CA ILE A 27 -28.23 -13.58 10.50
C ILE A 27 -28.94 -13.18 11.79
N LYS A 28 -28.26 -13.33 12.94
CA LYS A 28 -28.82 -12.92 14.23
C LYS A 28 -29.06 -11.41 14.28
N HIS A 29 -28.07 -10.60 13.86
CA HIS A 29 -28.20 -9.15 13.89
C HIS A 29 -29.30 -8.62 12.95
N LEU A 30 -29.43 -9.16 11.74
CA LEU A 30 -30.49 -8.78 10.80
C LEU A 30 -31.88 -9.14 11.31
N ARG A 31 -32.01 -10.16 12.18
CA ARG A 31 -33.27 -10.48 12.86
C ARG A 31 -33.62 -9.46 13.94
N ASP A 32 -32.60 -8.97 14.65
CA ASP A 32 -32.79 -8.14 15.84
C ASP A 32 -32.79 -6.62 15.52
N CYS A 33 -32.25 -6.20 14.37
CA CYS A 33 -32.13 -4.80 13.97
C CYS A 33 -32.84 -4.49 12.64
N THR A 34 -33.97 -3.79 12.71
CA THR A 34 -34.80 -3.43 11.55
C THR A 34 -34.11 -2.47 10.57
N ALA A 35 -33.27 -1.55 11.06
CA ALA A 35 -32.54 -0.60 10.21
C ALA A 35 -31.50 -1.31 9.31
N CYS A 36 -30.79 -2.29 9.89
CA CYS A 36 -29.83 -3.10 9.14
C CYS A 36 -30.53 -4.08 8.20
N ALA A 37 -31.67 -4.66 8.60
CA ALA A 37 -32.51 -5.47 7.73
C ALA A 37 -32.99 -4.69 6.50
N ALA A 38 -33.52 -3.48 6.70
CA ALA A 38 -33.95 -2.61 5.61
C ALA A 38 -32.79 -2.25 4.65
N SER A 39 -31.60 -2.01 5.19
CA SER A 39 -30.40 -1.74 4.39
C SER A 39 -30.00 -2.95 3.55
N TYR A 40 -30.00 -4.14 4.15
CA TYR A 40 -29.76 -5.40 3.44
C TYR A 40 -30.75 -5.62 2.29
N ASP A 41 -32.04 -5.35 2.50
CA ASP A 41 -33.07 -5.46 1.47
C ASP A 41 -32.89 -4.46 0.32
N VAL A 42 -32.43 -3.24 0.59
CA VAL A 42 -32.08 -2.26 -0.44
C VAL A 42 -30.96 -2.79 -1.34
N TYR A 43 -29.87 -3.28 -0.75
CA TYR A 43 -28.75 -3.84 -1.51
C TYR A 43 -29.14 -5.12 -2.25
N GLY A 44 -29.96 -5.98 -1.65
CA GLY A 44 -30.49 -7.18 -2.31
C GLY A 44 -31.34 -6.85 -3.54
N ARG A 45 -32.15 -5.79 -3.49
CA ARG A 45 -32.91 -5.30 -4.65
C ARG A 45 -32.00 -4.75 -5.74
N LEU A 46 -30.99 -3.96 -5.37
CA LEU A 46 -30.01 -3.44 -6.33
C LEU A 46 -29.27 -4.58 -7.05
N ARG A 47 -28.77 -5.57 -6.30
CA ARG A 47 -28.08 -6.74 -6.86
C ARG A 47 -28.97 -7.50 -7.86
N LYS A 48 -30.24 -7.72 -7.51
CA LYS A 48 -31.20 -8.36 -8.43
C LYS A 48 -31.44 -7.54 -9.69
N ALA A 49 -31.48 -6.21 -9.59
CA ALA A 49 -31.62 -5.33 -10.75
C ALA A 49 -30.40 -5.40 -11.67
N LEU A 50 -29.18 -5.43 -11.10
CA LEU A 50 -27.94 -5.56 -11.88
C LEU A 50 -27.76 -6.94 -12.52
N ALA A 51 -28.27 -8.00 -11.88
CA ALA A 51 -28.22 -9.36 -12.41
C ALA A 51 -29.22 -9.62 -13.56
N GLN A 52 -30.00 -8.61 -13.99
CA GLN A 52 -30.95 -8.77 -15.08
C GLN A 52 -30.24 -9.13 -16.40
N PRO A 53 -30.81 -10.04 -17.21
CA PRO A 53 -30.19 -10.50 -18.46
C PRO A 53 -29.86 -9.38 -19.46
N GLY A 54 -30.56 -8.24 -19.41
CA GLY A 54 -30.29 -7.09 -20.26
C GLY A 54 -28.98 -6.37 -19.95
N LEU A 55 -28.47 -6.50 -18.71
CA LEU A 55 -27.19 -5.94 -18.26
C LEU A 55 -26.07 -6.99 -18.20
N TYR A 56 -26.44 -8.27 -18.09
CA TYR A 56 -25.48 -9.37 -18.10
C TYR A 56 -25.11 -9.76 -19.54
N ARG A 57 -23.85 -9.52 -19.93
CA ARG A 57 -23.30 -10.00 -21.20
C ARG A 57 -22.49 -11.27 -20.97
N ARG A 58 -22.91 -12.37 -21.60
CA ARG A 58 -22.14 -13.61 -21.60
C ARG A 58 -20.77 -13.37 -22.22
N ALA A 59 -19.72 -13.80 -21.53
CA ALA A 59 -18.36 -13.74 -22.06
C ALA A 59 -18.25 -14.48 -23.41
N PRO A 60 -17.62 -13.89 -24.44
CA PRO A 60 -17.42 -14.53 -25.74
C PRO A 60 -16.72 -15.89 -25.59
N ASP A 61 -17.09 -16.86 -26.44
CA ASP A 61 -16.54 -18.23 -26.33
C ASP A 61 -15.01 -18.24 -26.46
N ALA A 62 -14.43 -17.37 -27.28
CA ALA A 62 -12.97 -17.20 -27.40
C ALA A 62 -12.27 -16.82 -26.08
N LEU A 63 -12.92 -16.03 -25.21
CA LEU A 63 -12.37 -15.71 -23.89
C LEU A 63 -12.50 -16.91 -22.93
N ARG A 64 -13.61 -17.63 -23.05
CA ARG A 64 -13.89 -18.83 -22.24
C ARG A 64 -12.92 -19.96 -22.55
N GLU A 65 -12.54 -20.15 -23.80
CA GLU A 65 -11.54 -21.12 -24.23
C GLU A 65 -10.14 -20.79 -23.71
N ARG A 66 -9.75 -19.50 -23.69
CA ARG A 66 -8.45 -19.08 -23.14
C ARG A 66 -8.32 -19.30 -21.63
N TRP A 67 -9.45 -19.32 -20.91
CA TRP A 67 -9.49 -19.48 -19.46
C TRP A 67 -10.04 -20.83 -18.99
N SER A 68 -10.48 -21.70 -19.91
CA SER A 68 -10.81 -23.07 -19.56
C SER A 68 -9.49 -23.82 -19.38
N PRO A 69 -9.17 -24.31 -18.17
CA PRO A 69 -8.02 -25.18 -17.99
C PRO A 69 -8.20 -26.37 -18.92
N ALA A 70 -7.11 -26.78 -19.58
CA ALA A 70 -7.13 -27.95 -20.46
C ALA A 70 -7.73 -29.12 -19.69
N GLN A 71 -8.93 -29.57 -20.10
CA GLN A 71 -9.50 -30.79 -19.55
C GLN A 71 -8.52 -31.91 -19.86
N PRO A 72 -7.98 -32.62 -18.85
CA PRO A 72 -7.18 -33.80 -19.13
C PRO A 72 -8.07 -34.73 -19.95
N ALA A 73 -7.59 -35.09 -21.13
CA ALA A 73 -8.30 -35.98 -22.04
C ALA A 73 -8.72 -37.22 -21.26
N ALA A 74 -10.03 -37.38 -21.06
CA ALA A 74 -10.58 -38.58 -20.48
C ALA A 74 -10.43 -39.69 -21.53
N SER A 75 -9.26 -40.33 -21.54
CA SER A 75 -9.07 -41.59 -22.24
C SER A 75 -10.04 -42.60 -21.64
N ALA A 76 -11.08 -42.94 -22.42
CA ALA A 76 -12.00 -44.01 -22.13
C ALA A 76 -11.24 -45.34 -22.12
N ALA A 77 -10.73 -45.74 -20.96
CA ALA A 77 -10.29 -47.11 -20.71
C ALA A 77 -11.48 -47.93 -20.18
N PRO A 78 -11.69 -49.17 -20.66
CA PRO A 78 -12.84 -49.98 -20.25
C PRO A 78 -12.77 -50.33 -18.76
N ALA A 79 -13.92 -50.27 -18.10
CA ALA A 79 -14.07 -50.55 -16.68
C ALA A 79 -13.71 -52.02 -16.36
N SER A 80 -12.66 -52.22 -15.58
CA SER A 80 -12.36 -53.49 -14.91
C SER A 80 -12.86 -53.45 -13.45
N PRO A 81 -13.25 -54.59 -12.85
CA PRO A 81 -13.98 -54.60 -11.59
C PRO A 81 -13.09 -54.17 -10.43
N ARG A 82 -13.60 -53.25 -9.61
CA ARG A 82 -12.97 -52.67 -8.42
C ARG A 82 -12.54 -53.76 -7.42
N ARG A 83 -11.24 -54.08 -7.39
CA ARG A 83 -10.60 -54.58 -6.16
C ARG A 83 -10.26 -53.38 -5.27
N ARG A 84 -10.66 -53.47 -4.00
CA ARG A 84 -10.48 -52.45 -2.95
C ARG A 84 -9.00 -52.08 -2.80
N ARG A 85 -8.56 -51.01 -3.47
CA ARG A 85 -7.23 -50.38 -3.29
C ARG A 85 -7.35 -49.18 -2.35
N ALA A 86 -7.83 -49.42 -1.13
CA ALA A 86 -7.91 -48.38 -0.12
C ALA A 86 -6.53 -47.84 0.34
N PRO A 87 -5.42 -48.62 0.47
CA PRO A 87 -4.22 -48.07 1.10
C PRO A 87 -3.34 -47.21 0.17
N LEU A 88 -3.46 -47.36 -1.16
CA LEU A 88 -2.65 -46.59 -2.11
C LEU A 88 -3.17 -45.17 -2.33
N ALA A 89 -4.49 -44.97 -2.22
CA ALA A 89 -5.13 -43.67 -2.37
C ALA A 89 -4.77 -42.71 -1.22
N TYR A 90 -4.65 -43.23 0.01
CA TYR A 90 -4.16 -42.44 1.14
C TYR A 90 -2.68 -42.07 1.03
N ALA A 91 -1.84 -42.96 0.46
CA ALA A 91 -0.44 -42.66 0.19
C ALA A 91 -0.25 -41.58 -0.90
N MET A 92 -1.06 -41.62 -1.96
CA MET A 92 -1.06 -40.59 -3.02
C MET A 92 -1.62 -39.24 -2.53
N ALA A 93 -2.66 -39.26 -1.68
CA ALA A 93 -3.22 -38.05 -1.07
C ALA A 93 -2.24 -37.39 -0.08
N ALA A 94 -1.47 -38.19 0.69
CA ALA A 94 -0.41 -37.68 1.56
C ALA A 94 0.75 -37.06 0.75
N GLY A 95 1.11 -37.65 -0.40
CA GLY A 95 2.11 -37.08 -1.31
C GLY A 95 1.68 -35.75 -1.93
N PHE A 96 0.41 -35.60 -2.30
CA PHE A 96 -0.12 -34.36 -2.89
C PHE A 96 -0.24 -33.23 -1.86
N ALA A 97 -0.67 -33.55 -0.63
CA ALA A 97 -0.68 -32.60 0.48
C ALA A 97 0.74 -32.13 0.86
N GLY A 98 1.72 -33.04 0.85
CA GLY A 98 3.13 -32.71 1.05
C GLY A 98 3.70 -31.82 -0.05
N ALA A 99 3.39 -32.09 -1.33
CA ALA A 99 3.84 -31.29 -2.45
C ALA A 99 3.22 -29.88 -2.47
N LEU A 100 1.94 -29.73 -2.11
CA LEU A 100 1.28 -28.42 -1.94
C LEU A 100 1.92 -27.63 -0.79
N LEU A 101 2.13 -28.26 0.37
CA LEU A 101 2.76 -27.57 1.52
C LEU A 101 4.22 -27.16 1.27
N LEU A 102 4.95 -27.89 0.42
CA LEU A 102 6.35 -27.57 0.09
C LEU A 102 6.50 -26.55 -1.05
N THR A 103 5.52 -26.46 -1.98
CA THR A 103 5.58 -25.51 -3.12
C THR A 103 4.85 -24.19 -2.87
N SER A 104 3.87 -24.16 -1.96
CA SER A 104 3.12 -22.94 -1.61
C SER A 104 3.99 -21.81 -1.08
N PRO A 105 4.98 -22.04 -0.18
CA PRO A 105 5.83 -20.96 0.32
C PRO A 105 6.73 -20.39 -0.79
N ALA A 106 7.20 -21.23 -1.70
CA ALA A 106 8.07 -20.83 -2.81
C ALA A 106 7.32 -20.00 -3.86
N TRP A 107 6.05 -20.31 -4.13
CA TRP A 107 5.20 -19.53 -5.04
C TRP A 107 4.80 -18.17 -4.45
N ILE A 108 4.49 -18.11 -3.15
CA ILE A 108 4.19 -16.86 -2.44
C ILE A 108 5.46 -16.00 -2.27
N ALA A 109 6.62 -16.62 -2.06
CA ALA A 109 7.91 -15.92 -2.07
C ALA A 109 8.26 -15.39 -3.47
N GLY A 110 7.95 -16.14 -4.53
CA GLY A 110 8.11 -15.72 -5.92
C GLY A 110 7.25 -14.51 -6.31
N LEU A 111 6.00 -14.45 -5.82
CA LEU A 111 5.12 -13.27 -6.00
C LEU A 111 5.58 -12.04 -5.20
N ARG A 112 6.37 -12.23 -4.14
CA ARG A 112 7.06 -11.13 -3.42
C ARG A 112 8.39 -10.76 -4.08
N GLN A 113 8.84 -11.54 -5.06
CA GLN A 113 10.07 -11.35 -5.83
C GLN A 113 9.78 -10.81 -7.25
N ASP A 114 8.83 -9.88 -7.39
CA ASP A 114 8.91 -8.88 -8.46
C ASP A 114 10.08 -7.91 -8.13
N GLY A 115 11.27 -8.49 -8.02
CA GLY A 115 12.56 -7.84 -7.91
C GLY A 115 13.04 -7.50 -9.31
N GLY A 116 12.40 -6.52 -9.95
CA GLY A 116 13.14 -5.67 -10.87
C GLY A 116 14.29 -5.09 -10.07
N GLY A 117 15.54 -5.42 -10.42
CA GLY A 117 16.79 -5.26 -9.64
C GLY A 117 17.09 -3.85 -9.12
N GLY A 118 16.21 -3.37 -8.25
CA GLY A 118 16.04 -1.99 -7.86
C GLY A 118 15.96 -1.89 -6.36
N ASN A 119 16.26 -0.71 -5.84
CA ASN A 119 16.26 -0.52 -4.41
C ASN A 119 14.81 -0.52 -3.88
N PRO A 120 14.42 -1.43 -2.95
CA PRO A 120 13.05 -1.54 -2.47
C PRO A 120 12.56 -0.25 -1.79
N VAL A 121 13.46 0.48 -1.13
CA VAL A 121 13.17 1.77 -0.50
C VAL A 121 12.74 2.82 -1.53
N VAL A 122 13.37 2.82 -2.72
CA VAL A 122 13.04 3.76 -3.80
C VAL A 122 11.66 3.46 -4.37
N ALA A 123 11.38 2.18 -4.66
CA ALA A 123 10.09 1.76 -5.18
C ALA A 123 8.94 2.09 -4.22
N GLU A 124 9.14 1.86 -2.93
CA GLU A 124 8.13 2.13 -1.91
C GLU A 124 7.97 3.63 -1.63
N ALA A 125 9.06 4.41 -1.62
CA ALA A 125 8.99 5.87 -1.49
C ALA A 125 8.21 6.51 -2.65
N ILE A 126 8.41 6.04 -3.89
CA ILE A 126 7.60 6.48 -5.04
C ILE A 126 6.13 6.07 -4.87
N SER A 127 5.88 4.83 -4.44
CA SER A 127 4.51 4.33 -4.23
C SER A 127 3.77 5.11 -3.15
N SER A 128 4.44 5.42 -2.04
CA SER A 128 3.94 6.29 -0.98
C SER A 128 3.68 7.71 -1.52
N HIS A 129 4.59 8.26 -2.31
CA HIS A 129 4.43 9.58 -2.91
C HIS A 129 3.17 9.65 -3.79
N ILE A 130 3.00 8.72 -4.72
CA ILE A 130 1.82 8.65 -5.60
C ILE A 130 0.53 8.49 -4.77
N ARG A 131 0.53 7.60 -3.77
CA ARG A 131 -0.63 7.38 -2.90
C ARG A 131 -1.05 8.66 -2.17
N SER A 132 -0.07 9.42 -1.66
CA SER A 132 -0.33 10.69 -0.96
C SER A 132 -0.98 11.75 -1.85
N LEU A 133 -0.70 11.73 -3.16
CA LEU A 133 -1.31 12.64 -4.13
C LEU A 133 -2.75 12.24 -4.51
N GLN A 134 -3.07 10.94 -4.51
CA GLN A 134 -4.37 10.42 -4.94
C GLN A 134 -5.46 10.50 -3.87
N ALA A 135 -5.12 10.20 -2.62
CA ALA A 135 -6.10 9.94 -1.57
C ALA A 135 -6.51 11.18 -0.74
N GLN A 136 -6.15 12.40 -1.19
CA GLN A 136 -6.21 13.63 -0.37
C GLN A 136 -5.49 13.53 1.00
N HIS A 137 -4.66 12.49 1.18
CA HIS A 137 -3.89 12.23 2.39
C HIS A 137 -2.46 12.73 2.24
N LEU A 138 -2.33 13.93 1.69
CA LEU A 138 -1.03 14.54 1.46
C LEU A 138 -0.32 14.84 2.79
N MET A 139 -1.10 15.29 3.78
CA MET A 139 -0.63 15.74 5.08
C MET A 139 -1.67 15.43 6.16
N ASP A 140 -1.18 15.01 7.31
CA ASP A 140 -1.98 14.81 8.53
C ASP A 140 -1.98 16.05 9.42
N VAL A 141 -0.91 16.83 9.34
CA VAL A 141 -0.78 18.15 9.94
C VAL A 141 -0.54 19.18 8.86
N VAL A 142 -1.48 20.10 8.72
CA VAL A 142 -1.38 21.24 7.80
C VAL A 142 -0.74 22.39 8.57
N SER A 143 0.57 22.58 8.40
CA SER A 143 1.26 23.74 8.98
C SER A 143 2.52 24.07 8.19
N THR A 144 2.73 25.36 7.98
CA THR A 144 3.96 25.91 7.42
C THR A 144 5.02 26.16 8.49
N ASP A 145 4.66 26.03 9.77
CA ASP A 145 5.52 26.31 10.92
C ASP A 145 6.09 25.02 11.52
N GLN A 146 7.43 24.95 11.54
CA GLN A 146 8.17 23.86 12.18
C GLN A 146 7.80 23.65 13.65
N HIS A 147 7.38 24.71 14.36
CA HIS A 147 6.98 24.65 15.77
C HIS A 147 5.59 24.04 15.98
N THR A 148 4.83 23.82 14.90
CA THR A 148 3.59 23.03 14.92
C THR A 148 3.84 21.59 14.45
N VAL A 149 4.67 21.40 13.42
CA VAL A 149 4.90 20.08 12.81
C VAL A 149 5.73 19.17 13.72
N LYS A 150 6.80 19.68 14.37
CA LYS A 150 7.64 18.84 15.25
C LYS A 150 6.86 18.27 16.45
N PRO A 151 6.12 19.07 17.24
CA PRO A 151 5.34 18.52 18.35
C PRO A 151 4.21 17.58 17.88
N TRP A 152 3.68 17.77 16.67
CA TRP A 152 2.64 16.87 16.16
C TRP A 152 3.12 15.42 15.98
N PHE A 153 4.42 15.20 15.74
CA PHE A 153 5.02 13.87 15.65
C PHE A 153 5.34 13.25 17.02
N GLU A 154 5.28 14.03 18.10
CA GLU A 154 5.57 13.55 19.45
C GLU A 154 4.57 12.45 19.87
N GLY A 155 5.10 11.33 20.36
CA GLY A 155 4.31 10.15 20.72
C GLY A 155 3.79 9.29 19.55
N LYS A 156 4.04 9.69 18.29
CA LYS A 156 3.72 8.89 17.09
C LYS A 156 4.94 8.20 16.49
N LEU A 157 6.10 8.83 16.65
CA LEU A 157 7.40 8.29 16.27
C LEU A 157 8.27 8.15 17.53
N ASP A 158 9.17 7.17 17.49
CA ASP A 158 10.22 6.94 18.48
C ASP A 158 11.45 7.86 18.26
N PHE A 159 11.39 8.75 17.27
CA PHE A 159 12.40 9.76 16.97
C PHE A 159 11.77 11.12 16.63
N SER A 160 12.55 12.19 16.75
CA SER A 160 12.11 13.54 16.40
C SER A 160 12.57 13.92 14.98
N PRO A 161 11.65 14.20 14.05
CA PRO A 161 12.02 14.59 12.70
C PRO A 161 12.69 15.99 12.66
N ARG A 162 13.79 16.11 11.91
CA ARG A 162 14.34 17.42 11.49
C ARG A 162 13.36 18.09 10.54
N VAL A 163 12.92 19.30 10.88
CA VAL A 163 12.09 20.18 10.05
C VAL A 163 12.86 21.49 9.90
N LYS A 164 12.96 22.00 8.67
CA LYS A 164 13.61 23.27 8.32
C LYS A 164 12.59 24.15 7.58
N ASP A 165 12.59 25.44 7.88
CA ASP A 165 11.91 26.40 7.03
C ASP A 165 12.81 26.72 5.84
N LEU A 166 12.37 26.33 4.64
CA LEU A 166 13.09 26.57 3.37
C LEU A 166 12.31 27.53 2.45
N THR A 167 11.44 28.36 3.03
CA THR A 167 10.63 29.32 2.28
C THR A 167 11.52 30.34 1.55
N GLY A 168 12.63 30.77 2.16
CA GLY A 168 13.59 31.70 1.55
C GLY A 168 14.30 31.15 0.32
N GLU A 169 14.45 29.83 0.25
CA GLU A 169 15.05 29.08 -0.86
C GLU A 169 14.01 28.65 -1.90
N GLY A 170 12.73 29.03 -1.71
CA GLY A 170 11.63 28.72 -2.62
C GLY A 170 11.04 27.32 -2.45
N PHE A 171 11.23 26.72 -1.27
CA PHE A 171 10.67 25.43 -0.89
C PHE A 171 9.87 25.54 0.42
N PRO A 172 8.70 26.20 0.42
CA PRO A 172 7.89 26.30 1.64
C PRO A 172 7.48 24.92 2.14
N LEU A 173 7.63 24.71 3.45
CA LEU A 173 7.01 23.60 4.17
C LEU A 173 5.49 23.83 4.20
N ILE A 174 4.70 22.80 3.94
CA ILE A 174 3.22 22.89 4.00
C ILE A 174 2.58 21.91 4.99
N GLY A 175 3.37 20.96 5.50
CA GLY A 175 2.87 20.04 6.51
C GLY A 175 3.74 18.81 6.72
N GLY A 176 3.17 17.86 7.45
CA GLY A 176 3.76 16.56 7.75
C GLY A 176 2.71 15.46 7.72
N ARG A 177 3.14 14.22 7.55
CA ARG A 177 2.33 13.02 7.80
C ARG A 177 3.18 11.89 8.38
N LEU A 178 2.51 10.96 9.05
CA LEU A 178 3.10 9.68 9.41
C LEU A 178 2.95 8.73 8.21
N ASP A 179 4.04 8.06 7.83
CA ASP A 179 4.03 7.15 6.68
C ASP A 179 4.80 5.86 7.01
N ALA A 180 4.79 4.91 6.09
CA ALA A 180 5.53 3.66 6.22
C ALA A 180 6.34 3.35 4.97
N ILE A 181 7.64 3.07 5.14
CA ILE A 181 8.56 2.65 4.08
C ILE A 181 9.39 1.45 4.54
N ALA A 182 9.48 0.40 3.73
CA ALA A 182 10.19 -0.84 4.02
C ALA A 182 9.79 -1.42 5.38
N GLY A 183 8.49 -1.37 5.71
CA GLY A 183 7.93 -1.85 6.97
C GLY A 183 8.27 -1.04 8.22
N ARG A 184 8.88 0.15 8.09
CA ARG A 184 9.21 1.05 9.22
C ARG A 184 8.32 2.28 9.20
N SER A 185 7.98 2.80 10.38
CA SER A 185 7.35 4.11 10.52
C SER A 185 8.35 5.21 10.17
N VAL A 186 7.94 6.13 9.29
CA VAL A 186 8.78 7.25 8.85
C VAL A 186 8.01 8.56 9.01
N ALA A 187 8.73 9.66 9.23
CA ALA A 187 8.16 10.98 9.06
C ALA A 187 8.21 11.34 7.57
N ALA A 188 7.10 11.82 7.02
CA ALA A 188 7.08 12.45 5.70
C ALA A 188 6.78 13.94 5.86
N LEU A 189 7.73 14.79 5.49
CA LEU A 189 7.55 16.24 5.42
C LEU A 189 7.19 16.64 4.01
N ILE A 190 6.25 17.56 3.88
CA ILE A 190 5.71 17.97 2.59
C ILE A 190 6.18 19.39 2.31
N TYR A 191 7.04 19.53 1.32
CA TYR A 191 7.47 20.80 0.75
C TYR A 191 6.82 21.01 -0.62
N LYS A 192 6.86 22.24 -1.11
CA LYS A 192 6.40 22.56 -2.47
C LYS A 192 7.43 23.36 -3.25
N ARG A 193 7.41 23.19 -4.56
CA ARG A 193 8.06 24.07 -5.52
C ARG A 193 7.02 24.43 -6.58
N HIS A 194 6.53 25.68 -6.54
CA HIS A 194 5.37 26.09 -7.33
C HIS A 194 4.15 25.16 -7.07
N LEU A 195 3.71 24.40 -8.08
CA LEU A 195 2.59 23.46 -7.99
C LEU A 195 3.03 22.03 -7.64
N HIS A 196 4.34 21.74 -7.68
CA HIS A 196 4.87 20.40 -7.48
C HIS A 196 5.13 20.12 -5.99
N VAL A 197 4.79 18.91 -5.58
CA VAL A 197 4.97 18.43 -4.22
C VAL A 197 6.31 17.71 -4.10
N ILE A 198 7.05 18.01 -3.04
CA ILE A 198 8.26 17.29 -2.66
C ILE A 198 7.97 16.60 -1.33
N ASN A 199 7.91 15.27 -1.34
CA ASN A 199 7.86 14.49 -0.10
C ASN A 199 9.29 14.18 0.35
N LEU A 200 9.63 14.60 1.56
CA LEU A 200 10.88 14.26 2.23
C LEU A 200 10.59 13.24 3.34
N TYR A 201 10.97 12.00 3.11
CA TYR A 201 10.88 10.93 4.10
C TYR A 201 12.14 10.87 4.93
N GLN A 202 12.00 10.63 6.24
CA GLN A 202 13.13 10.51 7.14
C GLN A 202 12.90 9.56 8.30
N TRP A 203 13.97 8.86 8.69
CA TRP A 203 14.02 7.90 9.79
C TRP A 203 15.47 7.69 10.28
N PRO A 204 15.70 7.13 11.49
CA PRO A 204 17.04 6.88 12.02
C PRO A 204 17.88 5.95 11.15
N ALA A 205 19.19 6.17 11.09
CA ALA A 205 20.13 5.35 10.33
C ALA A 205 20.75 4.24 11.17
N ASP A 206 20.72 3.01 10.65
CA ASP A 206 21.19 1.78 11.32
C ASP A 206 22.73 1.61 11.25
N ALA A 207 23.50 2.70 11.32
CA ALA A 207 24.97 2.75 11.36
C ALA A 207 25.76 2.68 10.02
N SER A 208 25.14 2.88 8.85
CA SER A 208 25.88 3.10 7.59
C SER A 208 25.52 4.41 6.90
N ALA A 209 26.52 5.28 6.78
CA ALA A 209 26.44 6.45 5.92
C ALA A 209 26.22 5.98 4.47
N THR A 210 25.01 6.16 3.97
CA THR A 210 24.70 5.88 2.57
C THR A 210 25.18 7.07 1.75
N ALA A 211 26.09 6.82 0.79
CA ALA A 211 26.48 7.83 -0.18
C ALA A 211 25.22 8.39 -0.88
N SER A 212 25.24 9.68 -1.20
CA SER A 212 24.08 10.27 -1.86
C SER A 212 23.85 9.57 -3.20
N SER A 213 22.63 9.12 -3.42
CA SER A 213 22.24 8.44 -4.66
C SER A 213 21.03 9.14 -5.25
N GLU A 214 21.06 9.30 -6.57
CA GLU A 214 19.98 9.85 -7.38
C GLU A 214 19.49 8.76 -8.33
N GLU A 215 18.18 8.58 -8.37
CA GLU A 215 17.54 7.61 -9.24
C GLU A 215 16.26 8.20 -9.82
N GLN A 216 16.05 8.02 -11.13
CA GLN A 216 14.85 8.47 -11.81
C GLN A 216 14.02 7.26 -12.24
N ARG A 217 12.74 7.24 -11.86
CA ARG A 217 11.80 6.16 -12.22
C ARG A 217 10.41 6.72 -12.47
N HIS A 218 9.79 6.30 -13.58
CA HIS A 218 8.40 6.65 -13.93
C HIS A 218 8.10 8.16 -13.90
N GLY A 219 9.08 9.01 -14.24
CA GLY A 219 8.93 10.46 -14.22
C GLY A 219 9.18 11.12 -12.85
N TYR A 220 9.43 10.35 -11.80
CA TYR A 220 9.80 10.85 -10.48
C TYR A 220 11.31 10.77 -10.28
N THR A 221 11.88 11.81 -9.68
CA THR A 221 13.27 11.83 -9.23
C THR A 221 13.29 11.50 -7.74
N VAL A 222 14.20 10.60 -7.36
CA VAL A 222 14.44 10.18 -5.98
C VAL A 222 15.88 10.48 -5.61
N ILE A 223 16.10 11.30 -4.59
CA ILE A 223 17.42 11.55 -4.03
C ILE A 223 17.47 11.05 -2.60
N ARG A 224 18.50 10.29 -2.27
CA ARG A 224 18.69 9.70 -0.95
C ARG A 224 20.03 10.10 -0.39
N TRP A 225 20.07 10.32 0.90
CA TRP A 225 21.30 10.61 1.62
C TRP A 225 21.15 10.22 3.09
N ALA A 226 22.27 10.21 3.81
CA ALA A 226 22.29 10.05 5.26
C ALA A 226 23.12 11.18 5.87
N THR A 227 22.61 11.80 6.93
CA THR A 227 23.29 12.90 7.64
C THR A 227 22.82 12.93 9.09
N GLU A 228 23.73 13.17 10.05
CA GLU A 228 23.41 13.26 11.49
C GLU A 228 22.60 12.06 12.02
N GLY A 229 22.94 10.83 11.59
CA GLY A 229 22.25 9.62 12.08
C GLY A 229 20.82 9.44 11.55
N MET A 230 20.43 10.17 10.52
CA MET A 230 19.13 10.03 9.86
C MET A 230 19.31 9.70 8.38
N HIS A 231 18.46 8.81 7.87
CA HIS A 231 18.23 8.63 6.44
C HIS A 231 17.20 9.62 5.94
N TYR A 232 17.41 10.08 4.71
CA TYR A 232 16.51 10.95 4.00
C TYR A 232 16.26 10.41 2.60
N VAL A 233 15.00 10.51 2.16
CA VAL A 233 14.59 10.20 0.79
C VAL A 233 13.66 11.30 0.32
N ALA A 234 14.10 12.10 -0.65
CA ALA A 234 13.28 13.10 -1.31
C ALA A 234 12.70 12.52 -2.60
N VAL A 235 11.38 12.64 -2.79
CA VAL A 235 10.66 12.19 -3.98
C VAL A 235 9.79 13.30 -4.53
N SER A 236 9.92 13.57 -5.83
CA SER A 236 9.12 14.56 -6.52
C SER A 236 9.17 14.39 -8.04
N ASP A 237 8.24 15.02 -8.75
CA ASP A 237 8.18 15.17 -10.20
C ASP A 237 8.79 16.49 -10.71
N VAL A 238 9.39 17.30 -9.82
CA VAL A 238 10.19 18.47 -10.23
C VAL A 238 11.41 18.08 -11.05
N SER A 239 12.02 19.07 -11.71
CA SER A 239 13.29 18.87 -12.40
C SER A 239 14.36 18.32 -11.45
N ALA A 240 15.24 17.46 -11.95
CA ALA A 240 16.34 16.91 -11.15
C ALA A 240 17.24 18.01 -10.55
N GLY A 241 17.38 19.15 -11.25
CA GLY A 241 18.09 20.33 -10.77
C GLY A 241 17.41 20.98 -9.57
N ASP A 242 16.09 21.20 -9.62
CA ASP A 242 15.33 21.75 -8.50
C ASP A 242 15.35 20.81 -7.28
N LEU A 243 15.23 19.49 -7.49
CA LEU A 243 15.29 18.54 -6.38
C LEU A 243 16.68 18.52 -5.73
N LYS A 244 17.75 18.63 -6.51
CA LYS A 244 19.11 18.79 -5.98
C LYS A 244 19.26 20.09 -5.17
N GLN A 245 18.71 21.20 -5.65
CA GLN A 245 18.70 22.46 -4.91
C GLN A 245 17.97 22.31 -3.56
N PHE A 246 16.83 21.63 -3.55
CA PHE A 246 16.11 21.32 -2.32
C PHE A 246 16.98 20.50 -1.34
N VAL A 247 17.61 19.43 -1.82
CA VAL A 247 18.47 18.58 -0.98
C VAL A 247 19.66 19.36 -0.42
N LEU A 248 20.30 20.21 -1.22
CA LEU A 248 21.40 21.07 -0.77
C LEU A 248 20.92 22.09 0.27
N ALA A 249 19.78 22.75 0.04
CA ALA A 249 19.19 23.68 0.99
C ALA A 249 18.86 23.00 2.32
N PHE A 250 18.34 21.76 2.27
CA PHE A 250 18.03 20.99 3.47
C PHE A 250 19.28 20.48 4.20
N GLN A 251 20.36 20.13 3.47
CA GLN A 251 21.62 19.68 4.08
C GLN A 251 22.41 20.82 4.71
N ASN A 252 22.38 22.01 4.11
CA ASN A 252 23.04 23.18 4.66
C ASN A 252 22.38 23.55 5.99
N ASP A 253 23.15 23.65 7.06
CA ASP A 253 22.66 24.22 8.30
C ASP A 253 22.45 25.72 8.09
N ALA A 254 21.19 26.12 7.88
CA ALA A 254 20.76 27.50 8.01
C ALA A 254 20.84 27.90 9.49
N GLY A 255 22.08 28.10 9.95
CA GLY A 255 22.43 28.32 11.34
C GLY A 255 23.41 29.49 11.50
N THR A 256 23.30 30.57 10.72
CA THR A 256 23.83 31.88 11.14
C THR A 256 23.24 33.01 10.29
N PRO A 257 22.49 33.98 10.88
CA PRO A 257 22.33 35.28 10.25
C PRO A 257 23.71 35.93 10.20
N THR A 258 24.27 36.11 9.01
CA THR A 258 25.47 36.93 8.85
C THR A 258 25.07 38.38 9.15
N ALA A 259 25.29 38.83 10.37
CA ALA A 259 25.17 40.23 10.73
C ALA A 259 26.22 41.03 9.93
N ARG A 260 25.81 41.61 8.80
CA ARG A 260 26.54 42.71 8.16
C ARG A 260 26.24 43.97 8.96
N SER A 261 27.19 44.38 9.80
CA SER A 261 27.25 45.78 10.25
C SER A 261 27.63 46.67 9.07
N PRO A 262 26.93 47.79 8.81
CA PRO A 262 27.36 48.76 7.82
C PRO A 262 28.45 49.70 8.41
N PRO A 263 29.29 50.31 7.55
CA PRO A 263 30.20 51.39 7.93
C PRO A 263 29.46 52.70 8.22
#